data_AF-A0A836RIZ0-F1
#
_entry.id   AF-A0A836RIZ0-F1
#
_cell.length_a   1.000
_cell.length_b   1.000
_cell.length_c   1.000
_cell.angle_alpha   90.00
_cell.angle_beta   90.00
_cell.angle_gamma   90.00
#
_symmetry.space_group_name_H-M   'P 1'
#
loop_
_entity.id
_entity.type
_entity.pdbx_description
1 polymer ?
#
loop_
_entity_poly.entity_id
_entity_poly.type
_entity_poly.pdbx_seq_one_letter_code
_entity_poly.pdbx_strand_id
1 'polypeptide(L)'
;MGFNPEPYDLLSAIGYWMVVFGTFAVLAVVISLIIACVRYGTADGPMALVLRIRSGLADLTSMSWGRIAAITILTFKEAIRRKALMVFVVFAVLFMFAGWFLSDTNARPDLQAKVYITFVLTAIAWLVLPVALLLSCWGIPEDIRLRSLHTVVTKPVRRSEVVIGRIVGFIGINTLVLAIMAGVGYVWTRRHVPEEA
;
A
#
# COMPACT_ATOMS: atom_id res chain seq x y z
N MET A 1 4.83 27.11 25.24
CA MET A 1 5.30 26.69 23.91
C MET A 1 4.32 27.28 22.90
N GLY A 2 4.66 28.41 22.30
CA GLY A 2 3.79 29.07 21.32
C GLY A 2 3.74 28.24 20.05
N PHE A 3 2.55 27.79 19.67
CA PHE A 3 2.30 27.15 18.38
C PHE A 3 2.38 28.24 17.32
N ASN A 4 3.56 28.47 16.75
CA ASN A 4 3.73 29.29 15.57
C ASN A 4 3.45 28.39 14.36
N PRO A 5 2.28 28.48 13.70
CA PRO A 5 2.09 27.83 12.42
C PRO A 5 2.99 28.53 11.39
N GLU A 6 4.17 27.97 11.15
CA GLU A 6 4.92 28.26 9.93
C GLU A 6 4.00 27.89 8.76
N PRO A 7 3.65 28.84 7.87
CA PRO A 7 2.82 28.54 6.71
C PRO A 7 3.55 27.49 5.86
N TYR A 8 2.90 26.35 5.64
CA TYR A 8 3.48 25.28 4.84
C TYR A 8 3.63 25.76 3.40
N ASP A 9 4.85 26.11 3.03
CA ASP A 9 5.18 26.53 1.68
C ASP A 9 5.26 25.30 0.76
N LEU A 10 4.11 24.97 0.17
CA LEU A 10 3.93 23.89 -0.79
C LEU A 10 4.96 23.95 -1.93
N LEU A 11 5.34 25.15 -2.36
CA LEU A 11 6.22 25.34 -3.51
C LEU A 11 7.65 24.89 -3.18
N SER A 12 8.15 25.28 -2.01
CA SER A 12 9.48 24.85 -1.53
C SER A 12 9.51 23.35 -1.26
N ALA A 13 8.46 22.79 -0.65
CA ALA A 13 8.35 21.35 -0.42
C ALA A 13 8.37 20.53 -1.72
N ILE A 14 7.61 20.95 -2.75
CA ILE A 14 7.64 20.32 -4.08
C ILE A 14 9.04 20.39 -4.69
N GLY A 15 9.74 21.51 -4.52
CA GLY A 15 11.14 21.68 -4.94
C GLY A 15 12.07 20.65 -4.30
N TYR A 16 12.02 20.49 -2.98
CA TYR A 16 12.82 19.49 -2.27
C TYR A 16 12.53 18.06 -2.75
N TRP A 17 11.25 17.70 -2.88
CA TRP A 17 10.87 16.38 -3.38
C TRP A 17 11.37 16.16 -4.82
N MET A 18 11.25 17.15 -5.69
CA MET A 18 11.73 17.07 -7.07
C MET A 18 13.25 16.86 -7.13
N VAL A 19 14.02 17.56 -6.29
CA VAL A 19 15.47 17.36 -6.19
C VAL A 19 15.77 15.94 -5.74
N VAL A 20 15.14 15.46 -4.65
CA VAL A 20 15.35 14.10 -4.12
C VAL A 20 15.06 13.04 -5.19
N PHE A 21 13.88 13.07 -5.81
CA PHE A 21 13.51 12.14 -6.89
C PHE A 21 14.44 12.27 -8.10
N GLY A 22 14.86 13.48 -8.44
CA GLY A 22 15.83 13.75 -9.50
C GLY A 22 17.18 13.07 -9.24
N THR A 23 17.72 13.19 -8.03
CA THR A 23 18.96 12.51 -7.63
C THR A 23 18.85 11.00 -7.75
N PHE A 24 17.76 10.39 -7.26
CA PHE A 24 17.55 8.95 -7.38
C PHE A 24 17.42 8.51 -8.85
N ALA A 25 16.73 9.29 -9.68
CA ALA A 25 16.60 9.01 -11.10
C ALA A 25 17.95 9.07 -11.82
N VAL A 26 18.77 10.09 -11.54
CA VAL A 26 20.12 10.21 -12.11
C VAL A 26 20.99 9.03 -11.69
N LEU A 27 20.99 8.67 -10.39
CA LEU A 27 21.73 7.51 -9.90
C LEU A 27 21.29 6.21 -10.59
N ALA A 28 19.98 5.99 -10.75
CA ALA A 28 19.45 4.82 -11.42
C ALA A 28 19.86 4.75 -12.91
N VAL A 29 19.89 5.89 -13.60
CA VAL A 29 20.37 5.98 -15.00
C VAL A 29 21.86 5.70 -15.07
N VAL A 30 22.67 6.28 -14.18
CA VAL A 30 24.12 6.05 -14.12
C VAL A 30 24.42 4.57 -13.87
N ILE A 31 23.75 3.95 -12.88
CA ILE A 31 23.89 2.52 -12.60
C ILE A 31 23.49 1.69 -13.83
N SER A 32 22.38 2.04 -14.48
CA SER A 32 21.92 1.34 -15.69
C SER A 32 22.91 1.48 -16.85
N LEU A 33 23.57 2.64 -16.99
CA LEU A 33 24.60 2.91 -17.99
C LEU A 33 25.86 2.09 -17.71
N ILE A 34 26.31 2.04 -16.46
CA ILE A 34 27.45 1.21 -16.05
C ILE A 34 27.17 -0.26 -16.39
N ILE A 35 25.99 -0.78 -16.05
CA ILE A 35 25.59 -2.16 -16.38
C ILE A 35 25.55 -2.36 -17.90
N ALA A 36 25.04 -1.40 -18.67
CA ALA A 36 24.97 -1.49 -20.12
C ALA A 36 26.36 -1.49 -20.77
N CYS A 37 27.27 -0.62 -20.32
CA CYS A 37 28.66 -0.58 -20.78
C CYS A 37 29.43 -1.86 -20.44
N VAL A 38 29.20 -2.44 -19.26
CA VAL A 38 29.83 -3.71 -18.85
C VAL A 38 29.30 -4.90 -19.67
N ARG A 39 28.03 -4.89 -20.07
CA ARG A 39 27.41 -6.00 -20.81
C ARG A 39 27.58 -5.93 -22.32
N TYR A 40 27.55 -4.74 -22.91
CA TYR A 40 27.49 -4.54 -24.38
C TYR A 40 28.68 -3.76 -24.94
N GLY A 41 29.64 -3.35 -24.10
CA GLY A 41 30.79 -2.54 -24.51
C GLY A 41 30.51 -1.03 -24.47
N THR A 42 31.57 -0.22 -24.50
CA THR A 42 31.48 1.25 -24.36
C THR A 42 30.89 1.96 -25.58
N ALA A 43 30.97 1.33 -26.77
CA ALA A 43 30.41 1.89 -28.01
C ALA A 43 28.89 1.70 -28.11
N ASP A 44 28.39 0.49 -27.79
CA ASP A 44 26.97 0.15 -27.94
C ASP A 44 26.16 0.31 -26.64
N GLY A 45 26.82 0.41 -25.49
CA GLY A 45 26.21 0.56 -24.17
C GLY A 45 25.23 1.75 -24.05
N PRO A 46 25.58 2.98 -24.47
CA PRO A 46 24.68 4.13 -24.38
C PRO A 46 23.45 3.96 -25.27
N MET A 47 23.64 3.46 -26.49
CA MET A 47 22.55 3.24 -27.45
C MET A 47 21.59 2.15 -26.96
N ALA A 48 22.11 1.06 -26.38
CA ALA A 48 21.31 0.02 -25.76
C ALA A 48 20.46 0.54 -24.60
N LEU A 49 20.99 1.47 -23.79
CA LEU A 49 20.24 2.12 -22.71
C LEU A 49 19.11 3.00 -23.25
N VAL A 50 19.37 3.86 -24.23
CA VAL A 50 18.34 4.73 -24.82
C VAL A 50 17.23 3.92 -25.46
N LEU A 51 17.56 2.87 -26.22
CA LEU A 51 16.56 1.99 -26.85
C LEU A 51 15.72 1.26 -25.80
N ARG A 52 16.32 0.80 -24.70
CA ARG A 52 15.63 0.11 -23.60
C ARG A 52 14.70 1.04 -22.81
N ILE A 53 15.13 2.28 -22.57
CA ILE A 53 14.27 3.32 -21.96
C ILE A 53 13.11 3.64 -22.88
N ARG A 54 13.37 3.86 -24.18
CA ARG A 54 12.33 4.19 -25.17
C ARG A 54 11.33 3.05 -25.35
N SER A 55 11.79 1.79 -25.43
CA SER A 55 10.90 0.63 -25.53
C SER A 55 10.07 0.46 -24.25
N GLY A 56 10.67 0.67 -23.08
CA GLY A 56 9.98 0.64 -21.80
C GLY A 56 8.91 1.72 -21.67
N LEU A 57 9.21 2.96 -22.10
CA LEU A 57 8.23 4.05 -22.15
C LEU A 57 7.10 3.75 -23.14
N ALA A 58 7.41 3.23 -24.33
CA ALA A 58 6.39 2.86 -25.32
C ALA A 58 5.48 1.71 -24.81
N ASP A 59 6.03 0.79 -24.02
CA ASP A 59 5.27 -0.26 -23.34
C ASP A 59 4.37 0.28 -22.23
N LEU A 60 4.79 1.34 -21.53
CA LEU A 60 3.98 2.03 -20.51
C LEU A 60 2.85 2.86 -21.15
N THR A 61 3.11 3.52 -22.28
CA THR A 61 2.11 4.39 -22.93
C THR A 61 1.04 3.62 -23.70
N SER A 62 1.31 2.37 -24.06
CA SER A 62 0.37 1.49 -24.78
C SER A 62 -0.44 0.58 -23.85
N MET A 63 -0.46 0.89 -22.55
CA MET A 63 -1.23 0.17 -21.54
C MET A 63 -2.73 0.41 -21.67
N SER A 64 -3.52 -0.66 -21.60
CA SER A 64 -4.97 -0.56 -21.57
C SER A 64 -5.50 -0.60 -20.14
N TRP A 65 -6.17 0.48 -19.71
CA TRP A 65 -6.83 0.58 -18.41
C TRP A 65 -7.83 -0.55 -18.13
N GLY A 66 -8.55 -1.02 -19.17
CA GLY A 66 -9.52 -2.11 -19.02
C GLY A 66 -8.87 -3.44 -18.62
N ARG A 67 -7.66 -3.72 -19.12
CA ARG A 67 -6.92 -4.94 -18.77
C ARG A 67 -6.39 -4.88 -17.35
N ILE A 68 -5.87 -3.72 -16.94
CA ILE A 68 -5.40 -3.46 -15.58
C ILE A 68 -6.56 -3.67 -14.60
N ALA A 69 -7.73 -3.08 -14.87
CA ALA A 69 -8.91 -3.24 -14.02
C ALA A 69 -9.36 -4.71 -13.89
N ALA A 70 -9.35 -5.48 -14.98
CA ALA A 70 -9.70 -6.90 -14.93
C ALA A 70 -8.74 -7.71 -14.04
N ILE A 71 -7.44 -7.42 -14.09
CA ILE A 71 -6.41 -8.06 -13.25
C ILE A 71 -6.57 -7.63 -11.79
N THR A 72 -6.86 -6.36 -11.54
CA THR A 72 -7.18 -5.84 -10.22
C THR A 72 -8.38 -6.56 -9.61
N ILE A 73 -9.50 -6.69 -10.34
CA ILE A 73 -10.70 -7.41 -9.87
C ILE A 73 -10.40 -8.88 -9.57
N LEU A 74 -9.59 -9.53 -10.41
CA LEU A 74 -9.15 -10.91 -10.15
C LEU A 74 -8.36 -11.01 -8.84
N THR A 75 -7.48 -10.04 -8.58
CA THR A 75 -6.68 -9.97 -7.35
C THR A 75 -7.57 -9.81 -6.12
N PHE A 76 -8.63 -9.01 -6.20
CA PHE A 76 -9.64 -8.90 -5.13
C PHE A 76 -10.33 -10.24 -4.84
N LYS A 77 -10.78 -10.94 -5.89
CA LYS A 77 -11.42 -12.26 -5.74
C LYS A 77 -10.47 -13.27 -5.09
N GLU A 78 -9.21 -13.24 -5.48
CA GLU A 78 -8.18 -14.10 -4.93
C GLU A 78 -7.92 -13.81 -3.45
N ALA A 79 -7.80 -12.53 -3.08
CA ALA A 79 -7.59 -12.13 -1.70
C ALA A 79 -8.73 -12.56 -0.76
N ILE A 80 -9.97 -12.44 -1.22
CA ILE A 80 -11.15 -12.91 -0.48
C ILE A 80 -11.09 -14.42 -0.29
N ARG A 81 -10.78 -15.18 -1.34
CA ARG A 81 -10.69 -16.65 -1.29
C ARG A 81 -9.57 -17.14 -0.37
N ARG A 82 -8.47 -16.38 -0.26
CA ARG A 82 -7.33 -16.69 0.63
C ARG A 82 -7.58 -16.38 2.10
N LYS A 83 -8.82 -16.10 2.48
CA LYS A 83 -9.20 -15.79 3.87
C LYS A 83 -8.45 -14.57 4.43
N ALA A 84 -8.03 -13.63 3.59
CA ALA A 84 -7.44 -12.36 4.06
C ALA A 84 -8.42 -11.59 4.97
N LEU A 85 -9.73 -11.84 4.80
CA LEU A 85 -10.80 -11.30 5.64
C LEU A 85 -10.81 -11.85 7.08
N MET A 86 -10.00 -12.86 7.44
CA MET A 86 -9.89 -13.35 8.83
C MET A 86 -9.38 -12.28 9.80
N VAL A 87 -8.73 -11.24 9.28
CA VAL A 87 -8.39 -10.03 10.01
C VAL A 87 -9.58 -9.42 10.74
N PHE A 88 -10.75 -9.40 10.12
CA PHE A 88 -11.96 -8.86 10.74
C PHE A 88 -12.42 -9.70 11.92
N VAL A 89 -12.17 -11.02 11.90
CA VAL A 89 -12.49 -11.91 13.03
C VAL A 89 -11.58 -11.60 14.21
N VAL A 90 -10.27 -11.48 13.97
CA VAL A 90 -9.30 -11.12 15.02
C VAL A 90 -9.62 -9.74 15.60
N PHE A 91 -9.95 -8.79 14.72
CA PHE A 91 -10.37 -7.44 15.12
C PHE A 91 -11.63 -7.44 15.97
N ALA A 92 -12.66 -8.20 15.57
CA ALA A 92 -13.91 -8.32 16.34
C ALA A 92 -13.67 -8.94 17.73
N VAL A 93 -12.87 -10.00 17.81
CA VAL A 93 -12.51 -10.64 19.08
C VAL A 93 -11.77 -9.65 19.98
N LEU A 94 -10.80 -8.92 19.45
CA LEU A 94 -10.04 -7.91 20.20
C LEU A 94 -10.97 -6.84 20.80
N PHE A 95 -11.94 -6.34 20.04
CA PHE A 95 -12.89 -5.33 20.51
C PHE A 95 -13.90 -5.88 21.51
N MET A 96 -14.26 -7.16 21.42
CA MET A 96 -15.10 -7.82 22.41
C MET A 96 -14.42 -7.83 23.79
N PHE A 97 -13.11 -8.07 23.85
CA PHE A 97 -12.34 -8.01 25.09
C PHE A 97 -12.02 -6.58 25.54
N ALA A 98 -11.92 -5.63 24.60
CA ALA A 98 -11.60 -4.24 24.91
C ALA A 98 -12.55 -3.61 25.94
N GLY A 99 -13.85 -3.91 25.86
CA GLY A 99 -14.83 -3.43 26.82
C GLY A 99 -14.50 -3.82 28.27
N TRP A 100 -13.96 -5.01 28.50
CA TRP A 100 -13.57 -5.46 29.84
C TRP A 100 -12.31 -4.75 30.35
N PHE A 101 -11.31 -4.53 29.49
CA PHE A 101 -10.05 -3.90 29.87
C PHE A 101 -10.13 -2.37 30.04
N LEU A 102 -11.09 -1.71 29.39
CA LEU A 102 -11.23 -0.25 29.42
C LEU A 102 -12.28 0.25 30.44
N SER A 103 -12.98 -0.66 31.11
CA SER A 103 -13.97 -0.35 32.16
C SER A 103 -13.29 -0.06 33.50
N ASP A 104 -12.58 1.06 33.62
CA ASP A 104 -12.04 1.51 34.90
C ASP A 104 -12.86 2.69 35.46
N THR A 105 -13.70 2.40 36.45
CA THR A 105 -14.78 3.26 36.96
C THR A 105 -14.28 4.55 37.65
N ASN A 106 -12.98 4.66 37.93
CA ASN A 106 -12.40 5.74 38.74
C ASN A 106 -11.60 6.80 37.95
N ALA A 107 -11.54 6.69 36.61
CA ALA A 107 -10.78 7.62 35.78
C ALA A 107 -11.59 8.88 35.42
N ARG A 108 -10.92 10.04 35.33
CA ARG A 108 -11.52 11.29 34.81
C ARG A 108 -12.05 11.06 33.38
N PRO A 109 -13.21 11.63 33.00
CA PRO A 109 -13.84 11.40 31.69
C PRO A 109 -12.90 11.73 30.51
N ASP A 110 -12.11 12.79 30.61
CA ASP A 110 -11.12 13.17 29.58
C ASP A 110 -10.03 12.11 29.36
N LEU A 111 -9.56 11.48 30.44
CA LEU A 111 -8.56 10.42 30.35
C LEU A 111 -9.18 9.15 29.75
N GLN A 112 -10.45 8.87 30.06
CA GLN A 112 -11.16 7.72 29.53
C GLN A 112 -11.27 7.83 28.00
N ALA A 113 -11.79 8.94 27.45
CA ALA A 113 -11.91 9.12 26.01
C ALA A 113 -10.56 8.94 25.27
N LYS A 114 -9.47 9.48 25.83
CA LYS A 114 -8.12 9.33 25.28
C LYS A 114 -7.66 7.87 25.24
N VAL A 115 -7.91 7.09 26.30
CA VAL A 115 -7.55 5.67 26.35
C VAL A 115 -8.32 4.87 25.29
N TYR A 116 -9.62 5.11 25.13
CA TYR A 116 -10.45 4.45 24.12
C TYR A 116 -9.96 4.75 22.70
N ILE A 117 -9.74 6.03 22.37
CA ILE A 117 -9.24 6.44 21.05
C ILE A 117 -7.85 5.85 20.78
N THR A 118 -6.94 5.96 21.75
CA THR A 118 -5.57 5.45 21.60
C THR A 118 -5.57 3.93 21.41
N PHE A 119 -6.41 3.20 22.15
CA PHE A 119 -6.56 1.75 22.01
C PHE A 119 -7.05 1.37 20.61
N VAL A 120 -8.12 2.01 20.12
CA VAL A 120 -8.69 1.74 18.79
C VAL A 120 -7.66 1.99 17.69
N LEU A 121 -7.00 3.16 17.72
CA LEU A 121 -6.00 3.53 16.72
C LEU A 121 -4.80 2.58 16.74
N THR A 122 -4.32 2.23 17.94
CA THR A 122 -3.19 1.29 18.12
C THR A 122 -3.59 -0.10 17.63
N ALA A 123 -4.77 -0.60 17.97
CA ALA A 123 -5.26 -1.89 17.52
C ALA A 123 -5.38 -1.97 16.00
N ILE A 124 -5.95 -0.94 15.35
CA ILE A 124 -6.02 -0.86 13.89
C ILE A 124 -4.63 -0.87 13.27
N ALA A 125 -3.71 -0.03 13.77
CA ALA A 125 -2.34 0.03 13.26
C ALA A 125 -1.62 -1.33 13.36
N TRP A 126 -1.69 -1.98 14.52
CA TRP A 126 -1.04 -3.27 14.76
C TRP A 126 -1.66 -4.44 14.01
N LEU A 127 -2.93 -4.37 13.64
CA LEU A 127 -3.56 -5.40 12.80
C LEU A 127 -3.31 -5.16 11.31
N VAL A 128 -3.41 -3.92 10.83
CA VAL A 128 -3.27 -3.59 9.41
C VAL A 128 -1.82 -3.74 8.95
N LEU A 129 -0.83 -3.37 9.78
CA LEU A 129 0.58 -3.42 9.40
C LEU A 129 1.04 -4.84 8.99
N PRO A 130 0.89 -5.89 9.82
CA PRO A 130 1.27 -7.25 9.43
C PRO A 130 0.51 -7.74 8.21
N VAL A 131 -0.77 -7.39 8.08
CA VAL A 131 -1.61 -7.85 6.97
C VAL A 131 -1.15 -7.25 5.66
N ALA A 132 -0.93 -5.93 5.64
CA ALA A 132 -0.42 -5.24 4.48
C ALA A 132 0.96 -5.79 4.07
N LEU A 133 1.83 -6.06 5.05
CA LEU A 133 3.17 -6.60 4.81
C LEU A 133 3.10 -8.03 4.28
N LEU A 134 2.36 -8.93 4.93
CA LEU A 134 2.21 -10.32 4.52
C LEU A 134 1.55 -10.45 3.16
N LEU A 135 0.47 -9.70 2.88
CA LEU A 135 -0.18 -9.71 1.57
C LEU A 135 0.76 -9.22 0.46
N SER A 136 1.56 -8.19 0.74
CA SER A 136 2.50 -7.63 -0.24
C SER A 136 3.68 -8.58 -0.51
N CYS A 137 4.28 -9.15 0.54
CA CYS A 137 5.43 -10.05 0.42
C CYS A 137 5.04 -11.42 -0.17
N TRP A 138 3.90 -11.98 0.22
CA TRP A 138 3.46 -13.30 -0.24
C TRP A 138 2.58 -13.27 -1.49
N GLY A 139 2.15 -12.09 -1.95
CA GLY A 139 1.34 -11.96 -3.15
C GLY A 139 1.97 -12.62 -4.38
N ILE A 140 3.22 -12.28 -4.67
CA ILE A 140 3.95 -12.75 -5.86
C ILE A 140 4.39 -14.23 -5.73
N PRO A 141 5.04 -14.67 -4.63
CA PRO A 141 5.44 -16.07 -4.48
C PRO A 141 4.27 -17.05 -4.58
N GLU A 142 3.11 -16.67 -4.05
CA GLU A 142 1.93 -17.52 -4.05
C GLU A 142 1.32 -17.65 -5.45
N ASP A 143 1.38 -16.59 -6.26
CA ASP A 143 0.95 -16.65 -7.66
C ASP A 143 1.83 -17.59 -8.50
N ILE A 144 3.12 -17.65 -8.18
CA ILE A 144 4.06 -18.59 -8.80
C ILE A 144 3.73 -20.02 -8.35
N ARG A 145 3.51 -20.23 -7.04
CA ARG A 145 3.16 -21.54 -6.47
C ARG A 145 1.89 -22.14 -7.06
N LEU A 146 0.86 -21.31 -7.24
CA LEU A 146 -0.45 -21.73 -7.77
C LEU A 146 -0.48 -21.85 -9.31
N ARG A 147 0.66 -21.64 -9.99
CA ARG A 147 0.78 -21.63 -11.46
C ARG A 147 -0.21 -20.68 -12.16
N SER A 148 -0.83 -19.75 -11.45
CA SER A 148 -1.81 -18.81 -12.00
C SER A 148 -1.16 -17.85 -13.00
N LEU A 149 0.14 -17.61 -12.85
CA LEU A 149 0.94 -16.81 -13.78
C LEU A 149 1.01 -17.46 -15.18
N HIS A 150 1.03 -18.80 -15.27
CA HIS A 150 1.13 -19.52 -16.55
C HIS A 150 -0.14 -19.44 -17.39
N THR A 151 -1.30 -19.15 -16.80
CA THR A 151 -2.57 -18.98 -17.52
C THR A 151 -2.87 -17.52 -17.88
N VAL A 152 -2.21 -16.58 -17.23
CA VAL A 152 -2.31 -15.14 -17.55
C VAL A 152 -1.36 -14.77 -18.69
N VAL A 153 -0.16 -15.38 -18.75
CA VAL A 153 0.85 -15.11 -19.78
C VAL A 153 0.46 -15.65 -21.16
N THR A 154 -0.47 -16.61 -21.25
CA THR A 154 -0.99 -17.11 -22.53
C THR A 154 -2.01 -16.17 -23.18
N LYS A 155 -2.57 -15.21 -22.42
CA LYS A 155 -3.37 -14.11 -22.98
C LYS A 155 -2.42 -13.00 -23.41
N PRO A 156 -2.72 -12.22 -24.48
CA PRO A 156 -1.84 -11.17 -24.99
C PRO A 156 -1.88 -9.92 -24.08
N VAL A 157 -1.49 -10.10 -22.82
CA VAL A 157 -1.39 -9.11 -21.75
C VAL A 157 0.08 -8.79 -21.56
N ARG A 158 0.43 -7.50 -21.57
CA ARG A 158 1.83 -7.09 -21.40
C ARG A 158 2.26 -7.39 -19.97
N ARG A 159 3.53 -7.80 -19.77
CA ARG A 159 4.06 -8.12 -18.43
C ARG A 159 3.92 -6.94 -17.45
N SER A 160 4.07 -5.73 -17.95
CA SER A 160 3.92 -4.49 -17.20
C SER A 160 2.47 -4.24 -16.72
N GLU A 161 1.47 -4.59 -17.52
CA GLU A 161 0.04 -4.50 -17.14
C GLU A 161 -0.29 -5.44 -15.97
N VAL A 162 0.32 -6.62 -15.93
CA VAL A 162 0.14 -7.59 -14.82
C VAL A 162 0.70 -7.03 -13.52
N VAL A 163 1.92 -6.47 -13.55
CA VAL A 163 2.57 -5.92 -12.36
C VAL A 163 1.77 -4.73 -11.83
N ILE A 164 1.37 -3.80 -12.68
CA ILE A 164 0.58 -2.62 -12.26
C ILE A 164 -0.79 -3.04 -11.74
N GLY A 165 -1.49 -3.94 -12.44
CA GLY A 165 -2.81 -4.43 -11.99
C GLY A 165 -2.75 -5.11 -10.62
N ARG A 166 -1.65 -5.81 -10.32
CA ARG A 166 -1.39 -6.41 -9.01
C ARG A 166 -1.08 -5.38 -7.93
N ILE A 167 -0.23 -4.39 -8.22
CA ILE A 167 0.08 -3.30 -7.28
C ILE A 167 -1.21 -2.55 -6.91
N VAL A 168 -2.00 -2.14 -7.92
CA VAL A 168 -3.29 -1.47 -7.71
C VAL A 168 -4.26 -2.36 -6.94
N GLY A 169 -4.27 -3.67 -7.23
CA GLY A 169 -5.06 -4.65 -6.48
C GLY A 169 -4.73 -4.68 -4.98
N PHE A 170 -3.45 -4.83 -4.63
CA PHE A 170 -3.03 -4.87 -3.22
C PHE A 170 -3.26 -3.53 -2.51
N ILE A 171 -3.01 -2.40 -3.17
CA ILE A 171 -3.35 -1.07 -2.64
C ILE A 171 -4.84 -0.99 -2.36
N GLY A 172 -5.69 -1.41 -3.30
CA GLY A 172 -7.13 -1.41 -3.15
C GLY A 172 -7.61 -2.29 -1.99
N ILE A 173 -7.06 -3.50 -1.85
CA ILE A 173 -7.41 -4.43 -0.77
C ILE A 173 -7.01 -3.84 0.59
N ASN A 174 -5.77 -3.36 0.73
CA ASN A 174 -5.30 -2.77 1.98
C ASN A 174 -6.09 -1.51 2.35
N THR A 175 -6.41 -0.66 1.36
CA THR A 175 -7.23 0.53 1.56
C THR A 175 -8.64 0.16 2.00
N LEU A 176 -9.26 -0.85 1.39
CA LEU A 176 -10.59 -1.32 1.76
C LEU A 176 -10.60 -1.88 3.19
N VAL A 177 -9.62 -2.71 3.55
CA VAL A 177 -9.48 -3.27 4.90
C VAL A 177 -9.34 -2.16 5.93
N LEU A 178 -8.44 -1.21 5.68
CA LEU A 178 -8.24 -0.05 6.54
C LEU A 178 -9.51 0.80 6.68
N ALA A 179 -10.20 1.07 5.57
CA ALA A 179 -11.44 1.86 5.57
C ALA A 179 -12.55 1.19 6.40
N ILE A 180 -12.72 -0.13 6.28
CA ILE A 180 -13.69 -0.87 7.07
C ILE A 180 -13.31 -0.86 8.56
N MET A 181 -12.04 -1.14 8.89
CA MET A 181 -11.58 -1.13 10.28
C MET A 181 -11.69 0.26 10.92
N ALA A 182 -11.37 1.32 10.17
CA ALA A 182 -11.55 2.70 10.60
C ALA A 182 -13.03 3.04 10.82
N GLY A 183 -13.91 2.62 9.91
CA GLY A 183 -15.36 2.83 10.06
C GLY A 183 -15.94 2.12 11.28
N VAL A 184 -15.59 0.85 11.49
CA VAL A 184 -16.04 0.08 12.67
C VAL A 184 -15.46 0.66 13.96
N GLY A 185 -14.17 1.00 13.97
CA GLY A 185 -13.50 1.65 15.10
C GLY A 185 -14.16 2.97 15.48
N TYR A 186 -14.46 3.82 14.50
CA TYR A 186 -15.17 5.09 14.70
C TYR A 186 -16.55 4.90 15.32
N VAL A 187 -17.34 3.96 14.77
CA VAL A 187 -18.68 3.64 15.32
C VAL A 187 -18.58 3.13 16.75
N TRP A 188 -17.58 2.29 17.05
CA TRP A 188 -17.37 1.75 18.39
C TRP A 188 -16.98 2.85 19.40
N THR A 189 -16.06 3.74 19.03
CA THR A 189 -15.65 4.87 19.87
C THR A 189 -16.82 5.81 20.15
N ARG A 190 -17.61 6.17 19.12
CA ARG A 190 -18.79 7.03 19.29
C ARG A 190 -19.82 6.44 20.26
N ARG A 191 -19.96 5.11 20.32
CA ARG A 191 -20.92 4.46 21.22
C ARG A 191 -20.47 4.43 22.68
N HIS A 192 -19.16 4.46 22.96
CA HIS A 192 -18.63 4.32 24.32
C HIS A 192 -18.18 5.64 24.95
N VAL A 193 -17.96 6.68 24.14
CA VAL A 193 -17.61 8.02 24.62
C VAL A 193 -18.90 8.86 24.70
N PRO A 194 -19.37 9.27 25.89
CA PRO A 194 -20.53 10.16 26.04
C PRO A 194 -20.23 11.55 25.46
N GLU A 195 -21.25 12.21 24.87
CA GLU A 195 -21.15 13.50 24.15
C GLU A 195 -20.78 14.71 25.04
N GLU A 196 -20.51 14.50 26.33
CA GLU A 196 -20.29 15.56 27.34
C GLU A 196 -18.82 15.71 27.80
N ALA A 197 -17.85 15.44 26.92
CA ALA A 197 -16.43 15.76 27.13
C ALA A 197 -15.89 16.69 26.04
#